data_AF-A0A7S2HMN7-F1
#
_entry.id   AF-A0A7S2HMN7-F1
#
_cell.length_a   1.000
_cell.length_b   1.000
_cell.length_c   1.000
_cell.angle_alpha   90.00
_cell.angle_beta   90.00
_cell.angle_gamma   90.00
#
_symmetry.space_group_name_H-M   'P 1'
#
loop_
_entity.id
_entity.type
_entity.pdbx_description
1 polymer ?
#
loop_
_entity_poly.entity_id
_entity_poly.type
_entity_poly.pdbx_seq_one_letter_code
_entity_poly.pdbx_strand_id
1 'polypeptide(L)'
;MLQRAIIAPARRVIVGQCAFHRQRAISTQAALKLLNLTYNPDFTPKELRDAYFDAAKRCHPDSTHGPQNGDKQEQRASTTNQFLQVTEAYEVLRNVLSTPLNNNANRSHHWGGDESSLISKSEEQNFREACQEWLGLPAEIVEESKKCPMFREWLCGKTDAAFQWNMFFMMNGGLAPKLRPISTLLIGDGNENGKVRRRRRR
;
A
#
# COMPACT_ATOMS: atom_id res chain seq x y z
N MET A 1 58.51 -1.15 -16.60
CA MET A 1 57.08 -0.92 -16.87
C MET A 1 56.32 -2.23 -16.62
N LEU A 2 55.73 -2.41 -15.44
CA LEU A 2 54.92 -3.58 -15.11
C LEU A 2 53.53 -3.08 -14.69
N GLN A 3 52.54 -3.23 -15.58
CA GLN A 3 51.14 -2.92 -15.29
C GLN A 3 50.56 -4.04 -14.41
N ARG A 4 50.21 -3.72 -13.17
CA ARG A 4 49.42 -4.58 -12.28
C ARG A 4 47.94 -4.34 -12.54
N ALA A 5 47.26 -5.33 -13.11
CA ALA A 5 45.80 -5.34 -13.24
C ALA A 5 45.16 -5.52 -11.84
N ILE A 6 44.33 -4.55 -11.43
CA ILE A 6 43.53 -4.61 -10.22
C ILE A 6 42.25 -5.38 -10.57
N ILE A 7 42.17 -6.64 -10.15
CA ILE A 7 40.96 -7.45 -10.23
C ILE A 7 40.01 -6.95 -9.13
N ALA A 8 38.93 -6.26 -9.54
CA ALA A 8 37.87 -5.86 -8.62
C ALA A 8 37.10 -7.10 -8.13
N PRO A 9 36.81 -7.24 -6.83
CA PRO A 9 36.00 -8.34 -6.34
C PRO A 9 34.54 -8.17 -6.77
N ALA A 10 33.99 -9.21 -7.40
CA ALA A 10 32.58 -9.30 -7.73
C ALA A 10 31.75 -9.17 -6.44
N ARG A 11 30.93 -8.10 -6.35
CA ARG A 11 29.95 -7.93 -5.28
C ARG A 11 28.94 -9.08 -5.37
N ARG A 12 29.01 -10.02 -4.42
CA ARG A 12 27.94 -10.99 -4.17
C ARG A 12 26.67 -10.21 -3.85
N VAL A 13 25.69 -10.27 -4.75
CA VAL A 13 24.30 -9.93 -4.40
C VAL A 13 23.83 -11.03 -3.47
N ILE A 14 23.84 -10.75 -2.17
CA ILE A 14 23.16 -11.60 -1.20
C ILE A 14 21.68 -11.42 -1.47
N VAL A 15 21.09 -12.37 -2.21
CA VAL A 15 19.64 -12.53 -2.27
C VAL A 15 19.23 -12.95 -0.87
N GLY A 16 18.89 -11.97 -0.03
CA GLY A 16 18.28 -12.21 1.26
C GLY A 16 17.01 -12.99 1.01
N GLN A 17 17.00 -14.26 1.42
CA GLN A 17 15.80 -15.06 1.48
C GLN A 17 14.82 -14.31 2.38
N CYS A 18 13.82 -13.66 1.78
CA CYS A 18 12.64 -13.21 2.49
C CYS A 18 11.92 -14.50 2.88
N ALA A 19 12.16 -14.96 4.11
CA ALA A 19 11.38 -16.03 4.69
C ALA A 19 9.93 -15.54 4.68
N PHE A 20 9.05 -16.28 4.01
CA PHE A 20 7.60 -16.07 4.00
C PHE A 20 7.14 -15.75 5.43
N HIS A 21 7.05 -14.46 5.75
CA HIS A 21 6.45 -14.00 6.98
C HIS A 21 4.96 -14.15 6.74
N ARG A 22 4.48 -15.38 6.89
CA ARG A 22 3.07 -15.67 7.04
C ARG A 22 2.67 -15.03 8.36
N GLN A 23 2.47 -13.72 8.33
CA GLN A 23 2.00 -12.94 9.47
C GLN A 23 0.77 -13.67 9.99
N ARG A 24 0.81 -14.05 11.27
CA ARG A 24 -0.34 -14.68 11.91
C ARG A 24 -1.48 -13.70 11.76
N ALA A 25 -2.56 -14.12 11.09
CA ALA A 25 -3.71 -13.27 10.83
C ALA A 25 -4.11 -12.53 12.11
N ILE A 26 -4.03 -11.20 12.07
CA ILE A 26 -4.45 -10.35 13.18
C ILE A 26 -5.94 -10.61 13.47
N SER A 27 -6.29 -10.80 14.74
CA SER A 27 -7.70 -10.94 15.11
C SER A 27 -8.45 -9.61 14.93
N THR A 28 -9.74 -9.67 14.65
CA THR A 28 -10.59 -8.46 14.49
C THR A 28 -10.49 -7.53 15.70
N GLN A 29 -10.47 -8.08 16.91
CA GLN A 29 -10.31 -7.30 18.15
C GLN A 29 -8.94 -6.62 18.25
N ALA A 30 -7.86 -7.30 17.84
CA ALA A 30 -6.53 -6.71 17.79
C ALA A 30 -6.45 -5.59 16.73
N ALA A 31 -7.10 -5.78 15.57
CA ALA A 31 -7.19 -4.77 14.53
C ALA A 31 -7.94 -3.51 15.00
N LEU A 32 -9.09 -3.67 15.70
CA LEU A 32 -9.82 -2.56 16.31
C LEU A 32 -8.94 -1.77 17.30
N LYS A 33 -8.13 -2.48 18.10
CA LYS A 33 -7.21 -1.83 19.05
C LYS A 33 -6.10 -1.06 18.34
N LEU A 34 -5.50 -1.63 17.29
CA LEU A 34 -4.44 -0.97 16.52
C LEU A 34 -4.91 0.32 15.84
N LEU A 35 -6.15 0.35 15.35
CA LEU A 35 -6.74 1.53 14.73
C LEU A 35 -7.52 2.44 15.69
N ASN A 36 -7.48 2.16 17.00
CA ASN A 36 -8.19 2.94 18.02
C ASN A 36 -9.72 3.03 17.79
N LEU A 37 -10.32 1.96 17.28
CA LEU A 37 -11.76 1.83 17.01
C LEU A 37 -12.49 0.98 18.06
N THR A 38 -11.84 0.62 19.17
CA THR A 38 -12.41 -0.26 20.21
C THR A 38 -13.69 0.27 20.86
N TYR A 39 -13.86 1.58 20.91
CA TYR A 39 -15.02 2.23 21.53
C TYR A 39 -16.16 2.49 20.55
N ASN A 40 -15.95 2.24 19.25
CA ASN A 40 -16.95 2.40 18.20
C ASN A 40 -16.98 1.15 17.31
N PRO A 41 -17.68 0.08 17.72
CA PRO A 41 -17.75 -1.16 16.95
C PRO A 41 -18.60 -1.04 15.67
N ASP A 42 -19.43 0.01 15.57
CA ASP A 42 -20.33 0.29 14.44
C ASP A 42 -19.74 1.41 13.56
N PHE A 43 -18.43 1.39 13.34
CA PHE A 43 -17.70 2.41 12.61
C PHE A 43 -18.03 2.44 11.11
N THR A 44 -18.02 3.63 10.54
CA THR A 44 -18.30 3.84 9.12
C THR A 44 -17.06 3.58 8.25
N PRO A 45 -17.24 3.37 6.93
CA PRO A 45 -16.13 3.27 5.98
C PRO A 45 -15.11 4.41 6.05
N LYS A 46 -15.66 5.62 6.22
CA LYS A 46 -14.87 6.85 6.33
C LYS A 46 -14.05 6.86 7.62
N GLU A 47 -14.66 6.51 8.75
CA GLU A 47 -13.98 6.44 10.04
C GLU A 47 -12.85 5.40 10.04
N LEU A 48 -13.05 4.24 9.41
CA LEU A 48 -11.98 3.25 9.24
C LEU A 48 -10.79 3.82 8.47
N ARG A 49 -11.05 4.54 7.38
CA ARG A 49 -10.03 5.15 6.52
C ARG A 49 -9.28 6.26 7.26
N ASP A 50 -10.01 7.14 7.95
CA ASP A 50 -9.42 8.24 8.71
C ASP A 50 -8.54 7.69 9.86
N ALA A 51 -9.04 6.70 10.61
CA ALA A 51 -8.31 6.03 11.67
C ALA A 51 -7.03 5.34 11.15
N TYR A 52 -7.10 4.73 9.96
CA TYR A 52 -5.93 4.14 9.29
C TYR A 52 -4.89 5.21 8.92
N PHE A 53 -5.30 6.33 8.33
CA PHE A 53 -4.36 7.40 7.96
C PHE A 53 -3.68 8.01 9.17
N ASP A 54 -4.43 8.24 10.25
CA ASP A 54 -3.86 8.75 11.49
C ASP A 54 -2.91 7.76 12.16
N ALA A 55 -3.21 6.46 12.10
CA ALA A 55 -2.29 5.42 12.55
C ALA A 55 -1.02 5.32 11.68
N ALA A 56 -1.16 5.41 10.35
CA ALA A 56 -0.04 5.36 9.41
C ALA A 56 0.93 6.54 9.59
N LYS A 57 0.42 7.77 9.74
CA LYS A 57 1.24 8.97 10.01
C LYS A 57 2.03 8.88 11.31
N ARG A 58 1.46 8.25 12.34
CA ARG A 58 2.13 8.00 13.63
C ARG A 58 3.30 7.02 13.52
N CYS A 59 3.34 6.20 12.48
CA CYS A 59 4.45 5.26 12.23
C CYS A 59 5.66 5.94 11.58
N HIS A 60 5.58 7.22 11.21
CA HIS A 60 6.69 7.96 10.60
C HIS A 60 7.85 8.14 11.61
N PRO A 61 9.12 8.00 11.19
CA PRO A 61 10.26 8.18 12.09
C PRO A 61 10.25 9.54 12.80
N ASP A 62 9.85 10.61 12.12
CA ASP A 62 9.78 11.96 12.71
C ASP A 62 8.65 12.12 13.74
N SER A 63 7.65 11.23 13.74
CA SER A 63 6.56 11.22 14.74
C SER A 63 6.99 10.56 16.05
N THR A 64 8.09 9.79 16.05
CA THR A 64 8.60 9.12 17.25
C THR A 64 9.58 10.02 18.01
N HIS A 65 9.13 10.66 19.09
CA HIS A 65 9.99 11.38 20.04
C HIS A 65 10.83 10.44 20.94
N GLY A 66 11.18 9.24 20.46
CA GLY A 66 11.89 8.23 21.23
C GLY A 66 13.37 8.58 21.45
N PRO A 67 14.00 8.11 22.55
CA PRO A 67 15.40 8.41 22.85
C PRO A 67 16.30 7.91 21.71
N GLN A 68 17.12 8.80 21.16
CA GLN A 68 18.07 8.56 20.05
C GLN A 68 19.26 7.66 20.43
N ASN A 69 19.06 6.71 21.36
CA ASN A 69 20.12 5.89 21.92
C ASN A 69 20.20 4.48 21.29
N GLY A 70 19.41 4.20 20.25
CA GLY A 70 19.42 2.93 19.51
C GLY A 70 20.01 3.06 18.10
N ASP A 71 20.42 1.94 17.51
CA ASP A 71 20.91 1.89 16.14
C ASP A 71 19.83 2.38 15.16
N LYS A 72 20.16 3.39 14.34
CA LYS A 72 19.23 4.00 13.35
C LYS A 72 18.54 2.96 12.47
N GLN A 73 19.22 1.85 12.18
CA GLN A 73 18.70 0.77 11.36
C GLN A 73 17.60 -0.03 12.07
N GLU A 74 17.71 -0.23 13.38
CA GLU A 74 16.70 -0.93 14.19
C GLU A 74 15.43 -0.07 14.34
N GLN A 75 15.59 1.24 14.55
CA GLN A 75 14.46 2.18 14.60
C GLN A 75 13.68 2.22 13.27
N ARG A 76 14.39 2.22 12.13
CA ARG A 76 13.77 2.14 10.79
C ARG A 76 13.00 0.83 10.58
N ALA A 77 13.56 -0.29 11.04
CA ALA A 77 12.88 -1.58 10.95
C ALA A 77 11.63 -1.62 11.84
N SER A 78 11.71 -1.07 13.06
CA SER A 78 10.59 -1.04 14.00
C SER A 78 9.40 -0.19 13.49
N THR A 79 9.68 1.03 13.01
CA THR A 79 8.66 1.92 12.41
C THR A 79 7.99 1.31 11.18
N THR A 80 8.78 0.68 10.30
CA THR A 80 8.26 -0.04 9.13
C THR A 80 7.34 -1.20 9.55
N ASN A 81 7.77 -2.01 10.52
CA ASN A 81 6.95 -3.12 11.02
C ASN A 81 5.63 -2.63 11.63
N GLN A 82 5.65 -1.53 12.35
CA GLN A 82 4.45 -0.92 12.93
C GLN A 82 3.48 -0.46 11.82
N PHE A 83 3.99 0.19 10.77
CA PHE A 83 3.17 0.61 9.63
C PHE A 83 2.53 -0.56 8.89
N LEU A 84 3.26 -1.67 8.72
CA LEU A 84 2.74 -2.88 8.10
C LEU A 84 1.63 -3.51 8.95
N GLN A 85 1.78 -3.56 10.28
CA GLN A 85 0.74 -4.05 11.19
C GLN A 85 -0.53 -3.18 11.15
N VAL A 86 -0.38 -1.86 11.09
CA VAL A 86 -1.49 -0.91 10.92
C VAL A 86 -2.22 -1.15 9.60
N THR A 87 -1.48 -1.47 8.53
CA THR A 87 -2.07 -1.81 7.23
C THR A 87 -2.81 -3.14 7.28
N GLU A 88 -2.23 -4.18 7.87
CA GLU A 88 -2.90 -5.48 8.01
C GLU A 88 -4.19 -5.34 8.82
N ALA A 89 -4.17 -4.57 9.92
CA ALA A 89 -5.37 -4.27 10.72
C ALA A 89 -6.48 -3.61 9.89
N TYR A 90 -6.12 -2.64 9.04
CA TYR A 90 -7.07 -1.98 8.14
C TYR A 90 -7.72 -2.97 7.16
N GLU A 91 -6.92 -3.85 6.56
CA GLU A 91 -7.43 -4.85 5.61
C GLU A 91 -8.36 -5.87 6.26
N VAL A 92 -8.01 -6.35 7.46
CA VAL A 92 -8.86 -7.25 8.23
C VAL A 92 -10.24 -6.61 8.47
N LEU A 93 -10.27 -5.36 8.95
CA LEU A 93 -11.54 -4.67 9.22
C LEU A 93 -12.31 -4.35 7.94
N ARG A 94 -11.62 -3.94 6.86
CA ARG A 94 -12.24 -3.72 5.54
C ARG A 94 -12.90 -4.99 5.00
N ASN A 95 -12.26 -6.15 5.18
CA ASN A 95 -12.80 -7.43 4.74
C ASN A 95 -14.01 -7.87 5.58
N VAL A 96 -13.99 -7.67 6.90
CA VAL A 96 -15.15 -7.93 7.79
C VAL A 96 -16.36 -7.14 7.32
N LEU A 97 -16.14 -5.89 6.95
CA LEU A 97 -17.15 -4.98 6.46
C LEU A 97 -17.65 -5.30 5.03
N SER A 98 -16.79 -5.87 4.19
CA SER A 98 -17.11 -6.23 2.80
C SER A 98 -17.76 -7.60 2.67
N THR A 99 -17.66 -8.46 3.69
CA THR A 99 -18.20 -9.82 3.64
C THR A 99 -19.71 -9.77 3.90
N PRO A 100 -20.56 -10.17 2.93
CA PRO A 100 -22.00 -10.25 3.16
C PRO A 100 -22.25 -11.39 4.15
N LEU A 101 -22.57 -11.06 5.40
CA LEU A 101 -23.02 -12.03 6.39
C LEU A 101 -24.33 -12.64 5.89
N ASN A 102 -24.23 -13.88 5.42
CA ASN A 102 -25.36 -14.71 5.07
C ASN A 102 -26.25 -14.89 6.33
N ASN A 103 -27.52 -14.52 6.19
CA ASN A 103 -28.63 -14.67 7.12
C ASN A 103 -28.66 -13.73 8.35
N ASN A 104 -29.53 -12.73 8.24
CA ASN A 104 -30.41 -12.26 9.33
C ASN A 104 -29.96 -11.10 10.25
N ALA A 105 -29.18 -10.13 9.75
CA ALA A 105 -29.09 -8.82 10.41
C ALA A 105 -29.14 -7.69 9.39
N ASN A 106 -30.02 -6.74 9.67
CA ASN A 106 -30.37 -5.55 8.89
C ASN A 106 -29.22 -4.50 8.85
N ARG A 107 -27.97 -4.95 8.70
CA ARG A 107 -26.76 -4.12 8.61
C ARG A 107 -26.17 -4.22 7.20
N SER A 108 -26.99 -3.89 6.20
CA SER A 108 -26.53 -3.72 4.82
C SER A 108 -25.88 -2.34 4.67
N HIS A 109 -24.74 -2.12 5.33
CA HIS A 109 -23.82 -1.07 4.88
C HIS A 109 -23.05 -1.63 3.68
N HIS A 110 -23.71 -1.58 2.52
CA HIS A 110 -23.16 -2.02 1.26
C HIS A 110 -21.94 -1.16 0.88
N TRP A 111 -20.74 -1.73 1.04
CA TRP A 111 -19.47 -1.15 0.57
C TRP A 111 -19.35 -1.03 -0.97
N GLY A 112 -20.38 -1.46 -1.72
CA GLY A 112 -20.48 -1.17 -3.16
C GLY A 112 -21.09 0.20 -3.48
N GLY A 113 -21.52 0.96 -2.47
CA GLY A 113 -21.96 2.34 -2.63
C GLY A 113 -20.77 3.31 -2.70
N ASP A 114 -20.30 3.58 -3.91
CA ASP A 114 -19.46 4.72 -4.29
C ASP A 114 -18.20 4.95 -3.42
N GLU A 115 -17.25 3.99 -3.42
CA GLU A 115 -15.89 4.21 -2.88
C GLU A 115 -15.24 5.45 -3.53
N SER A 116 -15.68 5.81 -4.74
CA SER A 116 -15.32 7.04 -5.44
C SER A 116 -15.81 8.33 -4.76
N SER A 117 -16.79 8.27 -3.86
CA SER A 117 -17.22 9.40 -3.02
C SER A 117 -16.30 9.61 -1.80
N LEU A 118 -15.60 8.56 -1.34
CA LEU A 118 -14.67 8.66 -0.22
C LEU A 118 -13.38 9.39 -0.60
N ILE A 119 -13.02 9.39 -1.89
CA ILE A 119 -11.81 10.02 -2.42
C ILE A 119 -12.21 11.29 -3.14
N SER A 120 -11.92 12.45 -2.55
CA SER A 120 -12.14 13.72 -3.22
C SER A 120 -11.25 13.84 -4.48
N LYS A 121 -11.73 14.55 -5.51
CA LYS A 121 -10.93 14.81 -6.74
C LYS A 121 -9.59 15.48 -6.42
N SER A 122 -9.58 16.37 -5.44
CA SER A 122 -8.37 17.02 -4.94
C SER A 122 -7.42 16.04 -4.26
N GLU A 123 -7.93 15.10 -3.46
CA GLU A 123 -7.10 14.07 -2.82
C GLU A 123 -6.46 13.15 -3.86
N GLU A 124 -7.24 12.73 -4.87
CA GLU A 124 -6.73 11.93 -5.98
C GLU A 124 -5.63 12.70 -6.74
N GLN A 125 -5.86 13.98 -7.06
CA GLN A 125 -4.90 14.81 -7.78
C GLN A 125 -3.61 15.01 -6.98
N ASN A 126 -3.72 15.33 -5.68
CA ASN A 126 -2.56 15.45 -4.80
C ASN A 126 -1.76 14.16 -4.74
N PHE A 127 -2.42 12.99 -4.71
CA PHE A 127 -1.74 11.70 -4.74
C PHE A 127 -1.01 11.47 -6.07
N ARG A 128 -1.61 11.85 -7.21
CA ARG A 128 -0.97 11.76 -8.54
C ARG A 128 0.30 12.60 -8.61
N GLU A 129 0.24 13.83 -8.12
CA GLU A 129 1.38 14.74 -8.06
C GLU A 129 2.48 14.18 -7.15
N ALA A 130 2.13 13.69 -5.96
CA ALA A 130 3.08 13.10 -5.02
C ALA A 130 3.78 11.85 -5.61
N CYS A 131 3.05 10.96 -6.28
CA CYS A 131 3.63 9.80 -6.97
C CYS A 131 4.66 10.23 -8.03
N GLN A 132 4.31 11.24 -8.83
CA GLN A 132 5.18 11.74 -9.89
C GLN A 132 6.42 12.45 -9.32
N GLU A 133 6.27 13.24 -8.27
CA GLU A 133 7.35 14.01 -7.65
C GLU A 133 8.33 13.10 -6.88
N TRP A 134 7.82 12.19 -6.05
CA TRP A 134 8.65 11.40 -5.14
C TRP A 134 9.20 10.12 -5.77
N LEU A 135 8.40 9.45 -6.59
CA LEU A 135 8.75 8.15 -7.16
C LEU A 135 9.06 8.23 -8.66
N GLY A 136 8.69 9.33 -9.33
CA GLY A 136 8.80 9.44 -10.79
C GLY A 136 7.86 8.48 -11.53
N LEU A 137 6.79 8.01 -10.87
CA LEU A 137 5.88 6.99 -11.38
C LEU A 137 4.45 7.52 -11.47
N PRO A 138 3.67 7.11 -12.49
CA PRO A 138 2.23 7.32 -12.51
C PRO A 138 1.53 6.65 -11.32
N ALA A 139 0.51 7.30 -10.77
CA ALA A 139 -0.24 6.78 -9.63
C ALA A 139 -0.91 5.42 -9.92
N GLU A 140 -1.31 5.17 -11.16
CA GLU A 140 -1.88 3.89 -11.59
C GLU A 140 -0.90 2.74 -11.38
N ILE A 141 0.37 2.95 -11.72
CA ILE A 141 1.42 1.94 -11.56
C ILE A 141 1.68 1.71 -10.07
N VAL A 142 1.66 2.77 -9.27
CA VAL A 142 1.80 2.68 -7.82
C VAL A 142 0.64 1.87 -7.22
N GLU A 143 -0.61 2.17 -7.56
CA GLU A 143 -1.78 1.41 -7.11
C GLU A 143 -1.75 -0.06 -7.55
N GLU A 144 -1.33 -0.34 -8.79
CA GLU A 144 -1.19 -1.72 -9.25
C GLU A 144 -0.07 -2.47 -8.50
N SER A 145 1.03 -1.77 -8.20
CA SER A 145 2.12 -2.32 -7.40
C SER A 145 1.66 -2.65 -5.98
N LYS A 146 0.84 -1.80 -5.34
CA LYS A 146 0.26 -2.06 -4.00
C LYS A 146 -0.51 -3.39 -3.95
N LYS A 147 -1.18 -3.78 -5.04
CA LYS A 147 -1.94 -5.05 -5.12
C LYS A 147 -1.04 -6.27 -5.28
N CYS A 148 0.19 -6.11 -5.78
CA CYS A 148 1.10 -7.21 -6.05
C CYS A 148 1.65 -7.81 -4.74
N PRO A 149 1.39 -9.10 -4.40
CA PRO A 149 1.87 -9.69 -3.15
C PRO A 149 3.40 -9.67 -3.02
N MET A 150 4.12 -9.88 -4.12
CA MET A 150 5.59 -9.83 -4.14
C MET A 150 6.12 -8.43 -3.82
N PHE A 151 5.42 -7.39 -4.28
CA PHE A 151 5.79 -6.01 -3.95
C PHE A 151 5.59 -5.73 -2.47
N ARG A 152 4.49 -6.21 -1.87
CA ARG A 152 4.24 -6.07 -0.43
C ARG A 152 5.27 -6.82 0.41
N GLU A 153 5.67 -8.01 -0.04
CA GLU A 153 6.77 -8.74 0.59
C GLU A 153 8.09 -7.97 0.47
N TRP A 154 8.36 -7.40 -0.71
CA TRP A 154 9.53 -6.56 -0.92
C TRP A 154 9.55 -5.32 -0.01
N LEU A 155 8.39 -4.72 0.28
CA LEU A 155 8.27 -3.60 1.24
C LEU A 155 8.68 -3.99 2.66
N CYS A 156 8.58 -5.26 3.04
CA CYS A 156 9.07 -5.77 4.33
C CYS A 156 10.60 -5.91 4.36
N GLY A 157 11.27 -5.77 3.21
CA GLY A 157 12.72 -5.89 3.09
C GLY A 157 13.49 -4.77 3.80
N LYS A 158 14.76 -5.05 4.12
CA LYS A 158 15.67 -4.08 4.77
C LYS A 158 16.44 -3.20 3.78
N THR A 159 15.92 -3.03 2.56
CA THR A 159 16.59 -2.23 1.54
C THR A 159 16.24 -0.75 1.68
N ASP A 160 17.15 0.14 1.29
CA ASP A 160 16.88 1.59 1.31
C ASP A 160 15.69 1.97 0.41
N ALA A 161 15.54 1.27 -0.72
CA ALA A 161 14.41 1.45 -1.61
C ALA A 161 13.07 1.06 -0.95
N ALA A 162 12.99 -0.10 -0.28
CA ALA A 162 11.80 -0.49 0.46
C ALA A 162 11.46 0.53 1.56
N PHE A 163 12.47 1.03 2.27
CA PHE A 163 12.29 2.08 3.26
C PHE A 163 11.75 3.39 2.67
N GLN A 164 12.28 3.84 1.53
CA GLN A 164 11.80 5.04 0.84
C GLN A 164 10.33 4.90 0.41
N TRP A 165 9.93 3.74 -0.11
CA TRP A 165 8.54 3.46 -0.46
C TRP A 165 7.63 3.43 0.78
N ASN A 166 8.07 2.83 1.89
CA ASN A 166 7.31 2.85 3.13
C ASN A 166 7.12 4.26 3.68
N MET A 167 8.16 5.11 3.65
CA MET A 167 8.03 6.52 4.01
C MET A 167 7.03 7.25 3.12
N PHE A 168 7.11 7.05 1.81
CA PHE A 168 6.15 7.62 0.86
C PHE A 168 4.71 7.21 1.22
N PHE A 169 4.47 5.93 1.49
CA PHE A 169 3.14 5.46 1.86
C PHE A 169 2.68 6.00 3.22
N MET A 170 3.54 6.06 4.24
CA MET A 170 3.17 6.64 5.55
C MET A 170 2.65 8.09 5.41
N MET A 171 3.22 8.87 4.49
CA MET A 171 2.83 10.27 4.25
C MET A 171 1.59 10.42 3.35
N ASN A 172 1.38 9.49 2.43
CA ASN A 172 0.36 9.62 1.38
C ASN A 172 -0.88 8.73 1.61
N GLY A 173 -1.16 8.36 2.86
CA GLY A 173 -2.33 7.58 3.25
C GLY A 173 -2.20 6.08 2.99
N GLY A 174 -0.98 5.57 3.08
CA GLY A 174 -0.65 4.17 3.22
C GLY A 174 -0.85 3.33 1.95
N LEU A 175 -1.13 2.05 2.18
CA LEU A 175 -1.43 1.05 1.14
C LEU A 175 -2.93 1.01 0.81
N ALA A 176 -3.75 1.88 1.42
CA ALA A 176 -5.15 2.01 1.05
C ALA A 176 -5.28 2.62 -0.37
N PRO A 177 -6.37 2.30 -1.08
CA PRO A 177 -6.64 2.89 -2.40
C PRO A 177 -6.79 4.41 -2.34
N LYS A 178 -6.04 5.10 -3.20
CA LYS A 178 -6.07 6.57 -3.35
C LYS A 178 -6.57 7.03 -4.72
N LEU A 179 -6.77 6.10 -5.65
CA LEU A 179 -7.42 6.37 -6.91
C LEU A 179 -8.87 5.93 -6.88
N ARG A 180 -9.75 6.74 -7.47
CA ARG A 180 -11.13 6.33 -7.73
C ARG A 180 -11.10 5.16 -8.72
N PRO A 181 -11.91 4.11 -8.50
CA PRO A 181 -11.99 3.02 -9.46
C PRO A 181 -12.41 3.57 -10.82
N ILE A 182 -11.63 3.26 -11.86
CA ILE A 182 -12.03 3.57 -13.23
C ILE A 182 -13.24 2.70 -13.51
N SER A 183 -14.42 3.30 -13.55
CA SER A 183 -15.64 2.63 -13.98
C SER A 183 -15.40 2.10 -15.40
N THR A 184 -15.21 0.79 -15.52
CA THR A 184 -15.00 0.11 -16.80
C THR A 184 -16.21 0.26 -17.74
N LEU A 185 -17.32 0.85 -17.27
CA LEU A 185 -18.50 1.16 -18.06
C LEU A 185 -18.31 2.32 -19.06
N LEU A 186 -17.14 2.96 -19.11
CA LEU A 186 -16.78 3.94 -20.16
C LEU A 186 -15.76 3.39 -21.18
N ILE A 187 -15.34 2.12 -21.08
CA ILE A 187 -14.56 1.45 -22.13
C ILE A 187 -15.55 0.67 -23.01
N GLY A 188 -16.36 1.41 -23.75
CA GLY A 188 -17.37 0.85 -24.64
C GLY A 188 -18.24 1.93 -25.27
N ASP A 189 -17.68 2.75 -26.15
CA ASP A 189 -18.08 2.74 -27.57
C ASP A 189 -17.26 3.74 -28.40
N GLY A 190 -16.85 3.31 -29.59
CA GLY A 190 -16.55 4.22 -30.70
C GLY A 190 -15.09 4.62 -30.96
N ASN A 191 -14.27 3.69 -31.47
CA ASN A 191 -13.64 3.89 -32.79
C ASN A 191 -13.04 2.57 -33.34
N GLU A 192 -13.91 1.69 -33.85
CA GLU A 192 -13.49 0.64 -34.79
C GLU A 192 -13.11 1.29 -36.13
N ASN A 193 -11.85 1.68 -36.33
CA ASN A 193 -11.32 1.92 -37.68
C ASN A 193 -9.80 1.70 -37.71
N GLY A 194 -9.41 0.44 -37.71
CA GLY A 194 -8.01 0.04 -37.83
C GLY A 194 -7.85 -1.38 -38.35
N LYS A 195 -8.52 -1.73 -39.45
CA LYS A 195 -8.32 -3.00 -40.17
C LYS A 195 -6.87 -3.10 -40.65
N VAL A 196 -5.98 -3.69 -39.86
CA VAL A 196 -4.64 -4.09 -40.29
C VAL A 196 -4.77 -5.32 -41.18
N ARG A 197 -4.86 -5.09 -42.50
CA ARG A 197 -4.75 -6.12 -43.53
C ARG A 197 -3.36 -6.79 -43.45
N ARG A 198 -3.29 -7.98 -42.84
CA ARG A 198 -2.16 -8.91 -42.99
C ARG A 198 -2.05 -9.36 -44.44
N ARG A 199 -1.12 -8.76 -45.18
CA ARG A 199 -0.67 -9.24 -46.50
C ARG A 199 0.16 -10.51 -46.30
N ARG A 200 -0.41 -11.68 -46.64
CA ARG A 200 0.37 -12.90 -46.88
C ARG A 200 1.24 -12.67 -48.11
N ARG A 201 2.57 -12.70 -47.96
CA ARG A 201 3.49 -12.87 -49.07
C ARG A 201 3.50 -14.35 -49.46
N ARG A 202 3.36 -14.61 -50.75
CA ARG A 202 3.64 -15.89 -51.41
C ARG A 202 5.14 -16.13 -51.40
#